data_AF-A0A7V6FF40-F1
#
_entry.id   AF-A0A7V6FF40-F1
#
_cell.length_a   1.000
_cell.length_b   1.000
_cell.length_c   1.000
_cell.angle_alpha   90.00
_cell.angle_beta   90.00
_cell.angle_gamma   90.00
#
_symmetry.space_group_name_H-M   'P 1'
#
loop_
_entity.id
_entity.type
_entity.pdbx_description
1 polymer ?
#
loop_
_entity_poly.entity_id
_entity_poly.type
_entity_poly.pdbx_seq_one_letter_code
_entity_poly.pdbx_strand_id
1 'polypeptide(L)'
;MIIALPYKQGILQEIDHSEIVALYHIENNQVIGRQLVQPDTTGEGLIEYLYRARVNQVILPSLNDDIKFELDYYQMGYVSGVRGETDEIVERFLEGAFEDDD
;
A
#
# COMPACT_ATOMS: atom_id res chain seq x y z
N MET A 1 3.15 -10.66 6.60
CA MET A 1 2.75 -9.89 5.40
C MET A 1 3.14 -8.44 5.60
N ILE A 2 3.50 -7.71 4.55
CA ILE A 2 3.76 -6.27 4.61
C ILE A 2 2.78 -5.55 3.70
N ILE A 3 2.05 -4.58 4.24
CA ILE A 3 1.10 -3.72 3.52
C ILE A 3 1.69 -2.32 3.40
N ALA A 4 1.69 -1.74 2.20
CA ALA A 4 2.18 -0.40 1.93
C ALA A 4 1.03 0.57 1.59
N LEU A 5 1.08 1.76 2.18
CA LEU A 5 0.13 2.86 1.93
C LEU A 5 0.90 4.17 1.73
N PRO A 6 0.74 4.88 0.60
CA PRO A 6 1.23 6.24 0.47
C PRO A 6 0.61 7.12 1.56
N TYR A 7 1.42 7.88 2.27
CA TYR A 7 1.08 8.41 3.58
C TYR A 7 1.38 9.91 3.69
N LYS A 8 0.47 10.64 4.34
CA LYS A 8 0.72 12.00 4.84
C LYS A 8 -0.13 12.28 6.07
N GLN A 9 0.52 12.48 7.22
CA GLN A 9 -0.14 12.89 8.47
C GLN A 9 -1.34 12.04 8.89
N GLY A 10 -1.27 10.72 8.68
CA GLY A 10 -2.37 9.79 9.02
C GLY A 10 -3.22 9.40 7.83
N ILE A 11 -3.15 10.15 6.73
CA ILE A 11 -4.10 10.03 5.62
C ILE A 11 -3.45 9.34 4.43
N LEU A 12 -4.19 8.41 3.81
CA LEU A 12 -3.82 7.77 2.55
C LEU A 12 -3.73 8.82 1.44
N GLN A 13 -2.63 8.83 0.69
CA GLN A 13 -2.38 9.77 -0.40
C GLN A 13 -2.35 9.07 -1.76
N GLU A 14 -2.46 9.87 -2.83
CA GLU A 14 -2.12 9.42 -4.18
C GLU A 14 -0.62 9.07 -4.23
N ILE A 15 -0.29 8.02 -4.98
CA ILE A 15 1.09 7.52 -5.08
C ILE A 15 2.06 8.56 -5.64
N ASP A 16 1.59 9.40 -6.56
CA ASP A 16 2.39 10.46 -7.20
C ASP A 16 2.57 11.70 -6.32
N HIS A 17 1.80 11.83 -5.23
CA HIS A 17 1.80 13.00 -4.35
C HIS A 17 2.34 12.70 -2.95
N SER A 18 2.89 11.51 -2.74
CA SER A 18 3.37 11.07 -1.44
C SER A 18 4.86 10.83 -1.46
N GLU A 19 5.56 11.51 -0.55
CA GLU A 19 7.00 11.29 -0.30
C GLU A 19 7.22 10.20 0.76
N ILE A 20 6.18 9.83 1.51
CA ILE A 20 6.28 8.88 2.63
C ILE A 20 5.37 7.70 2.36
N VAL A 21 5.87 6.49 2.59
CA VAL A 21 5.05 5.28 2.59
C VAL A 21 5.00 4.71 3.99
N ALA A 22 3.79 4.42 4.47
CA ALA A 22 3.58 3.66 5.68
C ALA A 22 3.61 2.16 5.35
N LEU A 23 4.50 1.43 6.00
CA LEU A 23 4.63 -0.02 5.91
C LEU A 23 4.09 -0.65 7.20
N TYR A 24 3.07 -1.49 7.06
CA TYR A 24 2.45 -2.23 8.17
C TYR A 24 2.92 -3.67 8.11
N HIS A 25 3.53 -4.13 9.20
CA HIS A 25 3.95 -5.51 9.38
C HIS A 25 2.82 -6.28 10.06
N ILE A 26 2.33 -7.31 9.38
CA ILE A 26 1.20 -8.12 9.81
C ILE A 26 1.67 -9.55 10.10
N GLU A 27 1.33 -10.04 11.29
CA GLU A 27 1.48 -11.45 11.69
C GLU A 27 0.18 -11.92 12.36
N ASN A 28 -0.27 -13.15 12.05
CA ASN A 28 -1.50 -13.73 12.61
C ASN A 28 -2.72 -12.80 12.52
N ASN A 29 -2.88 -12.11 11.38
CA ASN A 29 -3.94 -11.12 11.11
C ASN A 29 -3.95 -9.91 12.04
N GLN A 30 -2.80 -9.55 12.62
CA GLN A 30 -2.65 -8.40 13.51
C GLN A 30 -1.48 -7.53 13.08
N VAL A 31 -1.62 -6.21 13.23
CA VAL A 31 -0.52 -5.26 13.05
C VAL A 31 0.45 -5.42 14.22
N ILE A 32 1.67 -5.89 13.93
CA ILE A 32 2.74 -6.02 14.93
C ILE A 32 3.72 -4.83 14.90
N GLY A 33 3.68 -4.03 13.83
CA GLY A 33 4.58 -2.91 13.67
C GLY A 33 4.20 -2.03 12.50
N ARG A 34 4.61 -0.76 12.59
CA ARG A 34 4.45 0.24 11.54
C ARG A 34 5.77 0.99 11.37
N GLN A 35 6.18 1.14 10.13
CA GLN A 35 7.35 1.91 9.75
C GLN A 35 6.94 2.98 8.73
N LEU A 36 7.49 4.18 8.86
CA LEU A 36 7.41 5.20 7.81
C LEU A 36 8.74 5.20 7.05
N VAL A 37 8.67 5.11 5.73
CA VAL A 37 9.83 5.20 4.84
C VAL A 37 9.64 6.37 3.89
N GLN A 38 10.75 6.98 3.47
CA GLN A 38 10.76 8.07 2.50
C GLN A 38 11.63 7.63 1.31
N PRO A 39 11.06 6.94 0.31
CA PRO A 39 11.79 6.49 -0.86
C PRO A 39 12.19 7.69 -1.73
N ASP A 40 13.39 7.66 -2.31
CA ASP A 40 13.85 8.70 -3.24
C ASP A 40 13.26 8.53 -4.66
N THR A 41 12.20 7.74 -4.80
CA THR A 41 11.58 7.34 -6.07
C THR A 41 10.06 7.42 -5.97
N THR A 42 9.40 7.79 -7.06
CA THR A 42 7.93 7.81 -7.22
C THR A 42 7.51 6.93 -8.40
N GLY A 43 6.20 6.78 -8.61
CA GLY A 43 5.67 6.06 -9.77
C GLY A 43 6.10 4.59 -9.81
N GLU A 44 6.49 4.11 -10.99
CA GLU A 44 7.03 2.75 -11.22
C GLU A 44 8.24 2.43 -10.33
N GLY A 45 9.16 3.40 -10.18
CA GLY A 45 10.35 3.23 -9.34
C GLY A 45 10.00 3.02 -7.86
N LEU A 46 8.90 3.61 -7.40
CA LEU A 46 8.38 3.32 -6.07
C LEU A 46 7.88 1.87 -5.96
N ILE A 47 7.21 1.33 -6.97
CA ILE A 47 6.76 -0.07 -6.96
C ILE A 47 7.96 -1.02 -6.89
N GLU A 48 9.01 -0.76 -7.67
CA GLU A 48 10.25 -1.54 -7.57
C GLU A 48 10.88 -1.47 -6.17
N TYR A 49 10.91 -0.27 -5.56
CA TYR A 49 11.38 -0.10 -4.19
C TYR A 49 10.57 -0.96 -3.20
N LEU A 50 9.24 -0.92 -3.30
CA LEU A 50 8.34 -1.67 -2.42
C LEU A 50 8.50 -3.19 -2.61
N TYR A 51 8.67 -3.64 -3.86
CA TYR A 51 8.99 -5.03 -4.18
C TYR A 51 10.29 -5.48 -3.49
N ARG A 52 11.37 -4.68 -3.61
CA ARG A 52 12.66 -4.96 -2.95
C ARG A 52 12.54 -4.96 -1.43
N ALA A 53 11.65 -4.13 -0.87
CA ALA A 53 11.30 -4.10 0.55
C ALA A 53 10.40 -5.28 1.00
N ARG A 54 10.08 -6.23 0.11
CA ARG A 54 9.23 -7.40 0.38
C ARG A 54 7.80 -7.04 0.76
N VAL A 55 7.30 -5.91 0.26
CA VAL A 55 5.88 -5.56 0.36
C VAL A 55 5.06 -6.61 -0.39
N ASN A 56 3.96 -7.05 0.22
CA ASN A 56 3.05 -8.03 -0.36
C ASN A 56 1.81 -7.37 -0.99
N GLN A 57 1.32 -6.33 -0.33
CA GLN A 57 0.06 -5.68 -0.65
C GLN A 57 0.25 -4.16 -0.68
N VAL A 58 -0.33 -3.48 -1.67
CA VAL A 58 -0.39 -2.01 -1.71
C VAL A 58 -1.84 -1.56 -1.66
N ILE A 59 -2.16 -0.55 -0.85
CA ILE A 59 -3.50 0.05 -0.83
C ILE A 59 -3.40 1.49 -1.34
N LEU A 60 -4.18 1.79 -2.38
CA LEU A 60 -4.10 3.05 -3.12
C LEU A 60 -5.49 3.70 -3.26
N PRO A 61 -5.58 5.04 -3.31
CA PRO A 61 -6.83 5.72 -3.59
C PRO A 61 -7.23 5.68 -5.06
N SER A 62 -6.25 5.68 -5.96
CA SER A 62 -6.46 5.47 -7.38
C SER A 62 -5.34 4.60 -7.95
N LEU A 63 -5.64 3.92 -9.05
CA LEU A 63 -4.70 3.07 -9.76
C LEU A 63 -4.69 3.50 -11.23
N ASN A 64 -3.51 3.87 -11.74
CA ASN A 64 -3.30 4.12 -13.16
C ASN A 64 -2.70 2.87 -13.84
N ASP A 65 -2.75 2.82 -15.16
CA ASP A 65 -2.36 1.62 -15.93
C ASP A 65 -0.89 1.25 -15.76
N ASP A 66 0.00 2.24 -15.63
CA ASP A 66 1.45 2.02 -15.46
C ASP A 66 1.76 1.38 -14.11
N ILE A 67 1.16 1.91 -13.03
CA ILE A 67 1.31 1.35 -11.68
C ILE A 67 0.66 -0.04 -11.59
N LYS A 68 -0.50 -0.23 -12.22
CA LYS A 68 -1.13 -1.54 -12.29
C LYS A 68 -0.19 -2.55 -12.96
N PHE A 69 0.37 -2.18 -14.11
CA PHE A 69 1.28 -3.04 -14.86
C PHE A 69 2.48 -3.46 -14.01
N GLU A 70 3.12 -2.52 -13.32
CA GLU A 70 4.27 -2.83 -12.44
C GLU A 70 3.88 -3.72 -11.24
N LEU A 71 2.74 -3.45 -10.60
CA LEU A 71 2.24 -4.30 -9.51
C LEU A 71 1.98 -5.73 -10.00
N ASP A 72 1.34 -5.88 -11.15
CA ASP A 72 1.10 -7.18 -11.79
C ASP A 72 2.43 -7.87 -12.17
N TYR A 73 3.40 -7.12 -12.71
CA TYR A 73 4.72 -7.62 -13.10
C TYR A 73 5.49 -8.21 -11.90
N TYR A 74 5.46 -7.50 -10.77
CA TYR A 74 6.08 -7.97 -9.52
C TYR A 74 5.21 -8.95 -8.72
N GLN A 75 4.00 -9.27 -9.20
CA GLN A 75 3.02 -10.13 -8.53
C GLN A 75 2.69 -9.63 -7.11
N MET A 76 2.59 -8.31 -6.96
CA MET A 76 2.18 -7.66 -5.72
C MET A 76 0.67 -7.48 -5.72
N GLY A 77 0.01 -7.85 -4.61
CA GLY A 77 -1.41 -7.60 -4.44
C GLY A 77 -1.69 -6.11 -4.30
N TYR A 78 -2.87 -5.68 -4.76
CA TYR A 78 -3.30 -4.30 -4.58
C TYR A 78 -4.78 -4.19 -4.25
N VAL A 79 -5.13 -3.14 -3.50
CA VAL A 79 -6.51 -2.67 -3.31
C VAL A 79 -6.54 -1.22 -3.77
N SER A 80 -7.55 -0.86 -4.56
CA SER A 80 -7.71 0.49 -5.10
C SER A 80 -9.06 1.10 -4.74
N GLY A 81 -9.23 2.42 -4.91
CA GLY A 81 -10.51 3.09 -4.62
C GLY A 81 -10.75 3.39 -3.14
N VAL A 82 -9.72 3.27 -2.29
CA VAL A 82 -9.84 3.47 -0.84
C VAL A 82 -9.41 4.87 -0.44
N ARG A 83 -10.09 5.50 0.52
CA ARG A 83 -9.72 6.82 1.05
C ARG A 83 -9.94 6.85 2.55
N GLY A 84 -9.15 7.65 3.26
CA GLY A 84 -9.28 7.83 4.71
C GLY A 84 -7.95 7.70 5.46
N GLU A 85 -8.07 7.40 6.75
CA GLU A 85 -6.92 7.22 7.64
C GLU A 85 -6.25 5.86 7.40
N THR A 86 -4.92 5.82 7.33
CA THR A 86 -4.17 4.62 6.96
C THR A 86 -4.32 3.50 7.99
N ASP A 87 -4.44 3.84 9.28
CA ASP A 87 -4.62 2.86 10.34
C ASP A 87 -6.00 2.18 10.22
N GLU A 88 -7.08 2.95 10.07
CA GLU A 88 -8.45 2.43 9.86
C GLU A 88 -8.56 1.60 8.58
N ILE A 89 -7.89 2.01 7.50
CA ILE A 89 -7.87 1.27 6.24
C ILE A 89 -7.23 -0.11 6.42
N VAL A 90 -6.10 -0.17 7.14
CA VAL A 90 -5.43 -1.45 7.39
C VAL A 90 -6.28 -2.36 8.26
N GLU A 91 -6.94 -1.83 9.29
CA GLU A 91 -7.89 -2.60 10.11
C GLU A 91 -9.01 -3.19 9.26
N ARG A 92 -9.67 -2.37 8.45
CA ARG A 92 -10.74 -2.82 7.54
C ARG A 92 -10.26 -3.85 6.52
N PHE A 93 -9.03 -3.73 6.03
CA PHE A 93 -8.44 -4.72 5.13
C PHE A 93 -8.27 -6.07 5.82
N LEU A 94 -7.77 -6.09 7.06
CA LEU A 94 -7.60 -7.33 7.84
C LEU A 94 -8.94 -7.96 8.25
N GLU A 95 -10.02 -7.18 8.27
CA GLU A 95 -11.39 -7.65 8.46
C GLU A 95 -12.05 -8.19 7.17
N GLY A 96 -11.37 -8.13 6.02
CA GLY A 96 -11.89 -8.60 4.74
C GLY A 96 -12.82 -7.60 4.03
N ALA A 97 -12.84 -6.32 4.44
CA ALA A 97 -13.80 -5.33 3.92
C ALA A 97 -13.54 -4.88 2.46
N PHE A 98 -12.47 -5.35 1.84
CA PHE A 98 -12.06 -4.99 0.48
C PHE A 98 -11.82 -6.21 -0.42
N GLU A 99 -12.28 -7.40 -0.02
CA GLU A 99 -12.38 -8.53 -0.94
C GLU A 99 -13.52 -8.24 -1.93
N ASP A 100 -13.23 -8.31 -3.24
CA ASP A 100 -14.26 -8.25 -4.29
C ASP A 100 -15.11 -9.54 -4.22
N ASP A 101 -16.43 -9.40 -4.14
CA ASP A 101 -17.38 -10.46 -4.52
C ASP A 101 -17.16 -10.74 -6.02
N ASP A 102 -16.67 -11.94 -6.37
CA ASP A 102 -16.59 -12.46 -7.76
C ASP A 102 -17.91 -12.28 -8.54
#